data_AF-A0A9P3PPA8-F1
#
_entry.id   AF-A0A9P3PPA8-F1
#
_cell.length_a   1.000
_cell.length_b   1.000
_cell.length_c   1.000
_cell.angle_alpha   90.00
_cell.angle_beta   90.00
_cell.angle_gamma   90.00
#
_symmetry.space_group_name_H-M   'P 1'
#
loop_
_entity.id
_entity.type
_entity.pdbx_description
1 polymer ?
#
loop_
_entity_poly.entity_id
_entity_poly.type
_entity_poly.pdbx_seq_one_letter_code
_entity_poly.pdbx_strand_id
1 'polypeptide(L)'
;MSETRRLLEAAAALSNLLRASNIPHAFYGSVLTAVLSNAQHANEIFCIVEFDFTTTNSPWTNRLHTTYRRLIPAVDIEILAAGESGPRRLDSTTVMKIQGVPFLTASEFIRAKLKSWIIRGSEGDAHDISYVLSRYWNRVDINRIPEQDMGVFVSRNPMAAPAWMAIKRKYGM
;
A
#
# COMPACT_ATOMS: atom_id res chain seq x y z
N MET A 1 5.51 12.43 -19.83
CA MET A 1 4.60 12.15 -18.70
C MET A 1 5.46 11.55 -17.59
N SER A 2 5.40 12.03 -16.35
CA SER A 2 6.17 11.38 -15.26
C SER A 2 5.61 9.99 -14.98
N GLU A 3 6.47 9.05 -14.59
CA GLU A 3 6.09 7.67 -14.26
C GLU A 3 4.95 7.62 -13.23
N THR A 4 5.05 8.46 -12.19
CA THR A 4 4.02 8.64 -11.17
C THR A 4 2.65 9.03 -11.76
N ARG A 5 2.63 9.93 -12.75
CA ARG A 5 1.40 10.35 -13.41
C ARG A 5 0.82 9.22 -14.28
N ARG A 6 1.69 8.44 -14.93
CA ARG A 6 1.31 7.25 -15.71
C ARG A 6 0.59 6.23 -14.83
N LEU A 7 1.18 5.89 -13.69
CA LEU A 7 0.60 4.94 -12.73
C LEU A 7 -0.69 5.47 -12.11
N LEU A 8 -0.74 6.76 -11.78
CA LEU A 8 -1.95 7.36 -11.20
C LEU A 8 -3.11 7.43 -12.20
N GLU A 9 -2.82 7.68 -13.49
CA GLU A 9 -3.84 7.60 -14.55
C GLU A 9 -4.39 6.16 -14.68
N ALA A 10 -3.52 5.15 -14.66
CA ALA A 10 -3.94 3.75 -14.68
C ALA A 10 -4.77 3.37 -13.45
N ALA A 11 -4.34 3.81 -12.25
CA ALA A 11 -5.07 3.62 -11.00
C ALA A 11 -6.45 4.28 -11.05
N ALA A 12 -6.54 5.51 -11.55
CA ALA A 12 -7.79 6.23 -11.71
C ALA A 12 -8.73 5.53 -12.71
N ALA A 13 -8.20 5.06 -13.84
CA ALA A 13 -8.97 4.32 -14.83
C ALA A 13 -9.56 3.04 -14.25
N LEU A 14 -8.76 2.22 -13.57
CA LEU A 14 -9.27 1.02 -12.89
C LEU A 14 -10.24 1.38 -11.76
N SER A 15 -9.95 2.42 -10.99
CA SER A 15 -10.82 2.87 -9.89
C SER A 15 -12.22 3.25 -10.38
N ASN A 16 -12.32 3.92 -11.53
CA ASN A 16 -13.59 4.29 -12.12
C ASN A 16 -14.41 3.05 -12.54
N LEU A 17 -13.77 2.05 -13.13
CA LEU A 17 -14.43 0.78 -13.51
C LEU A 17 -14.96 0.02 -12.28
N LEU A 18 -14.14 -0.08 -11.23
CA LEU A 18 -14.53 -0.75 -9.99
C LEU A 18 -15.65 0.01 -9.26
N ARG A 19 -15.59 1.34 -9.21
CA ARG A 19 -16.67 2.18 -8.66
C ARG A 19 -17.98 2.03 -9.43
N ALA A 20 -17.92 1.99 -10.75
CA ALA A 20 -19.11 1.78 -11.58
C ALA A 20 -19.76 0.41 -11.30
N SER A 21 -18.98 -0.57 -10.85
CA SER A 21 -19.45 -1.90 -10.43
C SER A 21 -19.75 -2.00 -8.93
N ASN A 22 -19.70 -0.89 -8.19
CA ASN A 22 -19.86 -0.82 -6.74
C ASN A 22 -18.91 -1.75 -5.95
N ILE A 23 -17.66 -1.88 -6.42
CA ILE A 23 -16.63 -2.72 -5.82
C ILE A 23 -15.72 -1.86 -4.92
N PRO A 24 -15.71 -2.04 -3.59
CA PRO A 24 -14.76 -1.38 -2.71
C PRO A 24 -13.33 -1.82 -3.02
N HIS A 25 -12.43 -0.84 -3.13
CA HIS A 25 -11.04 -1.11 -3.47
C HIS A 25 -10.11 0.00 -2.95
N ALA A 26 -8.83 -0.34 -2.82
CA ALA A 26 -7.79 0.60 -2.45
C ALA A 26 -6.46 0.21 -3.11
N PHE A 27 -5.69 1.22 -3.52
CA PHE A 27 -4.37 1.02 -4.10
C PHE A 27 -3.26 1.08 -3.04
N TYR A 28 -2.20 0.30 -3.25
CA TYR A 28 -0.95 0.39 -2.49
C TYR A 28 0.25 -0.09 -3.32
N GLY A 29 1.42 -0.11 -2.70
CA GLY A 29 2.71 -0.39 -3.36
C GLY A 29 3.56 0.87 -3.47
N SER A 30 4.72 0.77 -4.11
CA SER A 30 5.63 1.91 -4.32
C SER A 30 4.97 3.12 -5.03
N VAL A 31 3.87 2.90 -5.78
CA VAL A 31 3.08 4.02 -6.34
C VAL A 31 2.58 5.00 -5.27
N LEU A 32 2.27 4.53 -4.05
CA LEU A 32 1.79 5.40 -2.97
C LEU A 32 2.90 6.36 -2.53
N THR A 33 4.10 5.85 -2.30
CA THR A 33 5.25 6.66 -1.90
C THR A 33 5.71 7.56 -3.02
N ALA A 34 5.70 7.10 -4.27
CA ALA A 34 5.99 7.93 -5.44
C ALA A 34 5.00 9.10 -5.59
N VAL A 35 3.70 8.87 -5.40
CA VAL A 35 2.68 9.93 -5.44
C VAL A 35 2.86 10.92 -4.28
N LEU A 36 3.13 10.44 -3.06
CA LEU A 36 3.33 11.30 -1.89
C LEU A 36 4.63 12.11 -1.94
N SER A 37 5.69 11.56 -2.56
CA SER A 37 7.00 12.20 -2.69
C SER A 37 7.17 13.01 -3.96
N ASN A 38 6.24 12.89 -4.91
CA ASN A 38 6.41 13.36 -6.28
C ASN A 38 7.71 12.83 -6.93
N ALA A 39 8.13 11.61 -6.57
CA ALA A 39 9.33 10.96 -7.09
C ALA A 39 9.01 9.95 -8.20
N GLN A 40 9.99 9.67 -9.07
CA GLN A 40 9.84 8.78 -10.22
C GLN A 40 10.16 7.30 -9.92
N HIS A 41 10.13 6.89 -8.66
CA HIS A 41 10.49 5.53 -8.26
C HIS A 41 9.24 4.76 -7.84
N ALA A 42 8.46 4.31 -8.82
CA ALA A 42 7.42 3.32 -8.60
C ALA A 42 7.48 2.25 -9.68
N ASN A 43 7.64 1.02 -9.23
CA ASN A 43 7.77 -0.15 -10.11
C ASN A 43 6.57 -1.09 -9.99
N GLU A 44 5.67 -0.81 -9.05
CA GLU A 44 4.57 -1.70 -8.69
C GLU A 44 3.34 -0.90 -8.26
N ILE A 45 2.19 -1.37 -8.70
CA ILE A 45 0.87 -0.91 -8.28
C ILE A 45 0.03 -2.14 -7.98
N PHE A 46 -0.46 -2.19 -6.73
CA PHE A 46 -1.38 -3.21 -6.27
C PHE A 46 -2.76 -2.59 -6.05
N CYS A 47 -3.80 -3.33 -6.37
CA CYS A 47 -5.19 -2.97 -6.09
C CYS A 47 -5.77 -4.03 -5.17
N ILE A 48 -6.07 -3.66 -3.92
CA ILE A 48 -6.80 -4.52 -2.99
C ILE A 48 -8.28 -4.32 -3.27
N VAL A 49 -8.99 -5.42 -3.44
CA VAL A 49 -10.43 -5.45 -3.70
C VAL A 49 -11.13 -6.22 -2.59
N GLU A 50 -12.20 -5.64 -2.05
CA GLU A 50 -13.08 -6.32 -1.10
C GLU A 50 -14.03 -7.24 -1.89
N PHE A 51 -14.03 -8.52 -1.56
CA PHE A 51 -14.94 -9.51 -2.13
C PHE A 51 -15.77 -10.12 -1.01
N ASP A 52 -17.09 -10.14 -1.19
CA ASP A 52 -18.00 -10.94 -0.34
C ASP A 52 -17.99 -12.44 -0.71
N PHE A 53 -17.16 -12.82 -1.69
CA PHE A 53 -17.03 -14.18 -2.20
C PHE A 53 -15.70 -14.80 -1.77
N THR A 54 -15.75 -16.06 -1.36
CA THR A 54 -14.55 -16.84 -1.08
C THR A 54 -13.87 -17.20 -2.39
N THR A 55 -12.70 -16.62 -2.67
CA THR A 55 -11.85 -17.01 -3.79
C THR A 55 -11.14 -18.32 -3.44
N THR A 56 -11.56 -19.44 -4.05
CA THR A 56 -10.78 -20.68 -4.04
C THR A 56 -9.62 -20.57 -5.02
N ASN A 57 -8.41 -20.74 -4.50
CA ASN A 57 -7.16 -20.63 -5.25
C ASN A 57 -7.09 -21.63 -6.41
N SER A 58 -6.83 -21.12 -7.60
CA SER A 58 -6.40 -21.91 -8.75
C SER A 58 -5.01 -22.51 -8.44
N PRO A 59 -4.72 -23.77 -8.79
CA PRO A 59 -3.42 -24.40 -8.53
C PRO A 59 -2.23 -23.70 -9.20
N TRP A 60 -2.49 -22.81 -10.17
CA TRP A 60 -1.47 -22.35 -11.12
C TRP A 60 -1.02 -20.91 -10.86
N THR A 61 -1.90 -20.00 -10.41
CA THR A 61 -1.54 -18.67 -9.89
C THR A 61 -2.64 -18.11 -8.97
N ASN A 62 -2.29 -17.63 -7.77
CA ASN A 62 -3.20 -16.92 -6.85
C ASN A 62 -3.27 -15.41 -7.13
N ARG A 63 -2.83 -14.97 -8.31
CA ARG A 63 -2.64 -13.55 -8.62
C ARG A 63 -3.42 -13.18 -9.86
N LEU A 64 -4.35 -12.25 -9.69
CA LEU A 64 -5.10 -11.65 -10.80
C LEU A 64 -4.33 -10.41 -11.26
N HIS A 65 -4.08 -10.28 -12.56
CA HIS A 65 -3.43 -9.11 -13.13
C HIS A 65 -4.35 -8.43 -14.14
N THR A 66 -4.31 -7.10 -14.19
CA THR A 66 -4.92 -6.31 -15.26
C THR A 66 -3.90 -5.35 -15.85
N THR A 67 -3.90 -5.23 -17.18
CA THR A 67 -2.93 -4.39 -17.90
C THR A 67 -3.64 -3.22 -18.54
N TYR A 68 -3.29 -2.00 -18.13
CA TYR A 68 -3.76 -0.77 -18.77
C TYR A 68 -2.86 -0.41 -19.96
N ARG A 69 -3.39 -0.59 -21.17
CA ARG A 69 -2.64 -0.48 -22.44
C ARG A 69 -2.69 0.89 -23.11
N ARG A 70 -3.45 1.85 -22.57
CA ARG A 70 -3.57 3.20 -23.16
C ARG A 70 -2.28 4.01 -23.05
N LEU A 71 -1.40 3.64 -22.12
CA LEU A 71 -0.13 4.31 -21.85
C LEU A 71 1.03 3.45 -22.34
N ILE A 72 2.16 4.11 -22.66
CA ILE A 72 3.41 3.47 -23.06
C ILE A 72 4.50 3.84 -22.05
N PRO A 73 5.18 2.85 -21.42
CA PRO A 73 4.87 1.43 -21.47
C PRO A 73 3.47 1.12 -20.87
N ALA A 74 2.96 -0.09 -21.09
CA ALA A 74 1.72 -0.52 -20.45
C ALA A 74 1.90 -0.57 -18.92
N VAL A 75 0.82 -0.39 -18.17
CA VAL A 75 0.84 -0.50 -16.70
C VAL A 75 0.20 -1.81 -16.29
N ASP A 76 0.97 -2.69 -15.65
CA ASP A 76 0.43 -3.89 -15.01
C ASP A 76 0.02 -3.57 -13.58
N ILE A 77 -1.22 -3.95 -13.23
CA ILE A 77 -1.79 -3.80 -11.89
C ILE A 77 -2.09 -5.20 -11.38
N GLU A 78 -1.50 -5.55 -10.26
CA GLU A 78 -1.82 -6.79 -9.56
C GLU A 78 -3.02 -6.55 -8.63
N ILE A 79 -4.04 -7.38 -8.78
CA ILE A 79 -5.27 -7.35 -8.00
C ILE A 79 -5.17 -8.40 -6.90
N LEU A 80 -5.40 -7.96 -5.67
CA LEU A 80 -5.26 -8.76 -4.45
C LEU A 80 -6.57 -8.77 -3.67
N ALA A 81 -6.88 -9.89 -3.03
CA ALA A 81 -8.04 -9.99 -2.16
C ALA A 81 -7.78 -9.26 -0.84
N ALA A 82 -8.77 -8.47 -0.39
CA ALA A 82 -8.80 -7.90 0.94
C ALA A 82 -8.69 -8.99 2.01
N GLY A 83 -7.96 -8.71 3.09
CA GLY A 83 -7.73 -9.65 4.18
C GLY A 83 -6.59 -10.65 3.97
N GLU A 84 -6.26 -11.00 2.73
CA GLU A 84 -4.99 -11.70 2.42
C GLU A 84 -3.83 -10.69 2.41
N SER A 85 -4.04 -9.61 1.65
CA SER A 85 -3.16 -8.46 1.53
C SER A 85 -3.88 -7.21 2.04
N GLY A 86 -3.28 -6.55 3.02
CA GLY A 86 -3.88 -5.38 3.68
C GLY A 86 -5.11 -5.71 4.55
N PRO A 87 -6.00 -4.74 4.78
CA PRO A 87 -7.15 -4.88 5.66
C PRO A 87 -8.28 -5.69 5.02
N ARG A 88 -9.15 -6.29 5.86
CA ARG A 88 -10.34 -7.04 5.41
C ARG A 88 -11.47 -6.16 4.89
N ARG A 89 -11.61 -4.96 5.45
CA ARG A 89 -12.63 -3.98 5.08
C ARG A 89 -11.99 -2.72 4.54
N LEU A 90 -12.50 -2.22 3.43
CA LEU A 90 -12.03 -1.02 2.75
C LEU A 90 -13.02 0.12 3.00
N ASP A 91 -12.85 0.78 4.14
CA ASP A 91 -13.70 1.87 4.61
C ASP A 91 -12.88 3.14 4.90
N SER A 92 -13.51 4.16 5.48
CA SER A 92 -12.85 5.43 5.80
C SER A 92 -11.72 5.33 6.83
N THR A 93 -11.59 4.21 7.55
CA THR A 93 -10.52 3.98 8.52
C THR A 93 -9.28 3.31 7.89
N THR A 94 -9.47 2.61 6.79
CA THR A 94 -8.42 1.84 6.09
C THR A 94 -8.02 2.45 4.75
N VAL A 95 -8.85 3.34 4.20
CA VAL A 95 -8.67 3.99 2.91
C VAL A 95 -8.62 5.52 3.06
N MET A 96 -7.67 6.15 2.38
CA MET A 96 -7.59 7.59 2.14
C MET A 96 -7.72 7.91 0.66
N LYS A 97 -8.09 9.14 0.30
CA LYS A 97 -8.16 9.57 -1.11
C LYS A 97 -6.97 10.46 -1.45
N ILE A 98 -6.27 10.14 -2.54
CA ILE A 98 -5.24 11.00 -3.13
C ILE A 98 -5.69 11.31 -4.56
N GLN A 99 -5.91 12.60 -4.87
CA GLN A 99 -6.43 13.04 -6.18
C GLN A 99 -7.70 12.27 -6.62
N GLY A 100 -8.57 11.95 -5.66
CA GLY A 100 -9.81 11.21 -5.91
C GLY A 100 -9.66 9.70 -6.08
N VAL A 101 -8.44 9.16 -6.09
CA VAL A 101 -8.14 7.72 -6.16
C VAL A 101 -8.01 7.15 -4.73
N PRO A 102 -8.61 5.98 -4.42
CA PRO A 102 -8.57 5.41 -3.07
C PRO A 102 -7.24 4.67 -2.83
N PHE A 103 -6.49 5.06 -1.81
CA PHE A 103 -5.24 4.42 -1.39
C PHE A 103 -5.37 3.90 0.04
N LEU A 104 -4.58 2.91 0.44
CA LEU A 104 -4.48 2.54 1.85
C LEU A 104 -4.03 3.74 2.71
N THR A 105 -4.53 3.83 3.94
CA THR A 105 -4.02 4.80 4.93
C THR A 105 -2.55 4.53 5.26
N ALA A 106 -1.87 5.50 5.87
CA ALA A 106 -0.47 5.33 6.28
C ALA A 106 -0.27 4.08 7.16
N SER A 107 -1.18 3.81 8.09
CA SER A 107 -1.15 2.63 8.96
C SER A 107 -1.24 1.33 8.18
N GLU A 108 -2.22 1.21 7.27
CA GLU A 108 -2.43 0.00 6.49
C GLU A 108 -1.33 -0.22 5.44
N PHE A 109 -0.81 0.87 4.86
CA PHE A 109 0.35 0.82 3.99
C PHE A 109 1.58 0.26 4.72
N ILE A 110 1.92 0.83 5.89
CA ILE A 110 3.06 0.36 6.69
C ILE A 110 2.86 -1.09 7.09
N ARG A 111 1.68 -1.48 7.57
CA ARG A 111 1.36 -2.87 7.95
C ARG A 111 1.56 -3.84 6.78
N ALA A 112 1.02 -3.53 5.60
CA ALA A 112 1.13 -4.40 4.42
C ALA A 112 2.58 -4.51 3.91
N LYS A 113 3.30 -3.39 3.86
CA LYS A 113 4.72 -3.35 3.46
C LYS A 113 5.62 -4.04 4.47
N LEU A 114 5.38 -3.85 5.77
CA LEU A 114 6.14 -4.49 6.86
C LEU A 114 6.00 -6.00 6.81
N LYS A 115 4.78 -6.53 6.64
CA LYS A 115 4.55 -7.98 6.46
C LYS A 115 5.36 -8.53 5.29
N SER A 116 5.37 -7.82 4.16
CA SER A 116 6.12 -8.22 2.97
C SER A 116 7.64 -8.13 3.17
N TRP A 117 8.10 -7.11 3.88
CA TRP A 117 9.49 -6.89 4.22
C TRP A 117 10.02 -7.94 5.19
N ILE A 118 9.26 -8.35 6.20
CA ILE A 118 9.68 -9.40 7.14
C ILE A 118 10.00 -10.71 6.41
N ILE A 119 9.23 -11.02 5.36
CA ILE A 119 9.43 -12.24 4.57
C ILE A 119 10.62 -12.11 3.61
N ARG A 120 10.77 -10.96 2.94
CA ARG A 120 11.69 -10.82 1.79
C ARG A 120 12.93 -9.97 2.05
N GLY A 121 12.92 -9.13 3.09
CA GLY A 121 13.99 -8.19 3.41
C GLY A 121 14.26 -7.13 2.35
N SER A 122 13.29 -6.82 1.47
CA SER A 122 13.52 -5.95 0.31
C SER A 122 13.88 -4.51 0.72
N GLU A 123 14.96 -3.96 0.16
CA GLU A 123 15.36 -2.57 0.40
C GLU A 123 14.30 -1.57 -0.07
N GLY A 124 13.56 -1.88 -1.14
CA GLY A 124 12.47 -1.04 -1.63
C GLY A 124 11.33 -0.92 -0.62
N ASP A 125 10.93 -2.04 -0.01
CA ASP A 125 9.93 -2.04 1.06
C ASP A 125 10.44 -1.27 2.29
N ALA A 126 11.74 -1.41 2.63
CA ALA A 126 12.35 -0.68 3.74
C ALA A 126 12.39 0.84 3.51
N HIS A 127 12.73 1.26 2.28
CA HIS A 127 12.73 2.66 1.89
C HIS A 127 11.32 3.25 1.98
N ASP A 128 10.33 2.54 1.43
CA ASP A 128 8.93 2.95 1.46
C ASP A 128 8.39 3.11 2.90
N ILE A 129 8.64 2.12 3.76
CA ILE A 129 8.22 2.15 5.17
C ILE A 129 8.90 3.34 5.88
N SER A 130 10.22 3.50 5.71
CA SER A 130 10.98 4.58 6.34
C SER A 130 10.52 5.96 5.86
N TYR A 131 10.21 6.09 4.56
CA TYR A 131 9.66 7.31 3.97
C TYR A 131 8.31 7.68 4.62
N VAL A 132 7.38 6.72 4.71
CA VAL A 132 6.05 6.98 5.27
C VAL A 132 6.13 7.25 6.78
N LEU A 133 6.93 6.47 7.52
CA LEU A 133 7.15 6.70 8.95
C LEU A 133 7.72 8.10 9.20
N SER A 134 8.82 8.49 8.53
CA SER A 134 9.46 9.78 8.78
C SER A 134 8.55 10.99 8.55
N ARG A 135 7.66 10.93 7.55
CA ARG A 135 6.84 12.09 7.14
C ARG A 135 5.40 12.06 7.65
N TYR A 136 4.85 10.88 7.88
CA TYR A 136 3.43 10.68 8.19
C TYR A 136 3.19 9.92 9.49
N TRP A 137 4.20 9.79 10.37
CA TRP A 137 4.07 9.11 11.67
C TRP A 137 2.86 9.58 12.49
N ASN A 138 2.53 10.88 12.43
CA ASN A 138 1.42 11.47 13.17
C ASN A 138 0.05 10.93 12.74
N ARG A 139 -0.05 10.35 11.52
CA ARG A 139 -1.25 9.70 10.98
C ARG A 139 -1.27 8.20 11.19
N VAL A 140 -0.25 7.63 11.83
CA VAL A 140 -0.17 6.19 12.11
C VAL A 140 -0.95 5.85 13.37
N ASP A 141 -1.74 4.79 13.26
CA ASP A 141 -2.41 4.10 14.36
C ASP A 141 -1.55 2.93 14.79
N ILE A 142 -0.96 3.04 15.99
CA ILE A 142 -0.01 2.04 16.50
C ILE A 142 -0.67 0.67 16.66
N ASN A 143 -1.97 0.62 16.95
CA ASN A 143 -2.69 -0.64 17.18
C ASN A 143 -2.85 -1.48 15.91
N ARG A 144 -2.61 -0.90 14.73
CA ARG A 144 -2.63 -1.62 13.45
C ARG A 144 -1.29 -2.23 13.07
N ILE A 145 -0.20 -1.78 13.72
CA ILE A 145 1.17 -2.17 13.40
C ILE A 145 1.62 -3.30 14.34
N PRO A 146 2.06 -4.46 13.83
CA PRO A 146 2.64 -5.51 14.67
C PRO A 146 3.93 -5.02 15.32
N GLU A 147 3.92 -4.81 16.65
CA GLU A 147 5.03 -4.20 17.37
C GLU A 147 6.32 -5.02 17.28
N GLN A 148 6.21 -6.36 17.35
CA GLN A 148 7.36 -7.26 17.23
C GLN A 148 8.07 -7.09 15.89
N ASP A 149 7.31 -7.12 14.78
CA ASP A 149 7.84 -6.97 13.43
C ASP A 149 8.44 -5.57 13.24
N MET A 150 7.79 -4.53 13.78
CA MET A 150 8.32 -3.17 13.72
C MET A 150 9.60 -3.01 14.55
N GLY A 151 9.73 -3.72 15.68
CA GLY A 151 10.96 -3.78 16.46
C GLY A 151 12.12 -4.35 15.64
N VAL A 152 11.89 -5.47 14.94
CA VAL A 152 12.88 -6.06 14.02
C VAL A 152 13.19 -5.12 12.86
N PHE A 153 12.18 -4.42 12.33
CA PHE A 153 12.37 -3.43 11.28
C PHE A 153 13.29 -2.29 11.72
N VAL A 154 13.00 -1.70 12.88
CA VAL A 154 13.75 -0.56 13.43
C VAL A 154 15.17 -0.97 13.82
N SER A 155 15.39 -2.18 14.31
CA SER A 155 16.75 -2.65 14.62
C SER A 155 17.62 -2.80 13.38
N ARG A 156 17.03 -3.14 12.23
CA ARG A 156 17.74 -3.23 10.94
C ARG A 156 17.78 -1.90 10.17
N ASN A 157 16.86 -0.98 10.46
CA ASN A 157 16.74 0.32 9.81
C ASN A 157 16.70 1.45 10.86
N PRO A 158 17.84 1.81 11.46
CA PRO A 158 17.88 2.77 12.57
C PRO A 158 17.29 4.15 12.25
N MET A 159 17.29 4.54 10.97
CA MET A 159 16.66 5.75 10.46
C MET A 159 15.17 5.86 10.78
N ALA A 160 14.46 4.73 10.95
CA ALA A 160 13.05 4.69 11.30
C ALA A 160 12.80 4.84 12.82
N ALA A 161 13.83 4.66 13.66
CA ALA A 161 13.70 4.67 15.12
C ALA A 161 13.08 5.97 15.68
N PRO A 162 13.50 7.19 15.25
CA PRO A 162 12.94 8.42 15.80
C PRO A 162 11.43 8.54 15.54
N ALA A 163 10.99 8.16 14.33
CA ALA A 163 9.58 8.16 13.96
C ALA A 163 8.79 7.13 14.79
N TRP A 164 9.34 5.92 14.95
CA TRP A 164 8.68 4.89 15.76
C TRP A 164 8.55 5.29 17.24
N MET A 165 9.60 5.88 17.84
CA MET A 165 9.53 6.42 19.19
C MET A 165 8.51 7.56 19.32
N ALA A 166 8.38 8.42 18.30
CA ALA A 166 7.36 9.47 18.29
C ALA A 166 5.93 8.88 18.29
N ILE A 167 5.71 7.79 17.54
CA ILE A 167 4.42 7.06 17.55
C ILE A 167 4.17 6.48 18.94
N LYS A 168 5.13 5.75 19.53
CA LYS A 168 4.98 5.18 20.88
C LYS A 168 4.61 6.24 21.92
N ARG A 169 5.34 7.37 21.94
CA ARG A 169 5.05 8.50 22.84
C ARG A 169 3.65 9.07 22.65
N LYS A 170 3.16 9.17 21.41
CA LYS A 170 1.79 9.65 21.12
C LYS A 170 0.72 8.77 21.78
N TYR A 171 0.99 7.48 21.97
CA TYR A 171 0.07 6.51 22.58
C TYR A 171 0.44 6.15 24.04
N GLY A 172 1.43 6.82 24.64
CA GLY A 172 1.84 6.58 26.04
C GLY A 172 2.60 5.27 26.26
N MET A 173 3.30 4.76 25.24
CA MET A 173 4.16 3.57 25.28
C MET A 173 5.65 3.92 25.33
#